data_AF-A0A3L7RQQ0-F1
#
_entry.id   AF-A0A3L7RQQ0-F1
#
_cell.length_a   1.000
_cell.length_b   1.000
_cell.length_c   1.000
_cell.angle_alpha   90.00
_cell.angle_beta   90.00
_cell.angle_gamma   90.00
#
_symmetry.space_group_name_H-M   'P 1'
#
loop_
_entity.id
_entity.type
_entity.pdbx_description
1 polymer ?
#
loop_
_entity_poly.entity_id
_entity_poly.type
_entity_poly.pdbx_seq_one_letter_code
_entity_poly.pdbx_strand_id
1 'polypeptide(L)'
;MSSKSTGASLVPELFRFGVYKSSQGRMVRQFTFFAIVVIAAFGCLTLANGMLGTSAKAVRIGVPALIWAVSSWIAFRAVNIPKFADFLVSVESELEKVTWPSRHEVIQATIVVLVAMFSLGVFLFLIDLLWTWLFSFIGFTEYKS
;
A
#
# COMPACT_ATOMS: atom_id res chain seq x y z
N MET A 1 11.69 35.85 -24.29
CA MET A 1 12.14 35.68 -22.90
C MET A 1 11.09 36.25 -21.95
N SER A 2 10.34 35.41 -21.24
CA SER A 2 9.78 35.75 -19.92
C SER A 2 9.16 34.49 -19.32
N SER A 3 10.01 33.63 -18.75
CA SER A 3 9.57 32.59 -17.83
C SER A 3 9.15 33.27 -16.52
N LYS A 4 7.88 33.67 -16.42
CA LYS A 4 7.30 33.90 -15.10
C LYS A 4 7.09 32.54 -14.44
N SER A 5 8.17 32.03 -13.86
CA SER A 5 8.15 31.07 -12.76
C SER A 5 7.29 31.66 -11.63
N THR A 6 5.98 31.51 -11.77
CA THR A 6 5.05 31.81 -10.69
C THR A 6 5.07 30.56 -9.83
N GLY A 7 6.08 30.48 -8.96
CA GLY A 7 6.06 29.56 -7.84
C GLY A 7 4.78 29.82 -7.06
N ALA A 8 3.74 29.05 -7.36
CA ALA A 8 2.47 29.11 -6.67
C ALA A 8 2.77 28.85 -5.19
N SER A 9 2.77 29.94 -4.43
CA SER A 9 3.02 29.98 -3.00
C SER A 9 2.03 29.04 -2.32
N LEU A 10 2.54 28.00 -1.67
CA LEU A 10 1.73 26.97 -1.01
C LEU A 10 0.94 27.55 0.18
N VAL A 11 1.45 28.63 0.78
CA VAL A 11 0.89 29.24 1.98
C VAL A 11 -0.45 29.97 1.72
N PRO A 12 -0.61 30.82 0.70
CA PRO A 12 -1.92 31.40 0.37
C PRO A 12 -2.96 30.38 -0.12
N GLU A 13 -2.52 29.34 -0.84
CA GLU A 13 -3.40 28.26 -1.29
C GLU A 13 -3.91 27.40 -0.12
N LEU A 14 -3.12 27.24 0.95
CA LEU A 14 -3.55 26.64 2.21
C LEU A 14 -4.65 27.42 2.94
N PHE A 15 -4.99 28.64 2.51
CA PHE A 15 -6.09 29.45 3.06
C PHE A 15 -7.24 29.68 2.07
N ARG A 16 -7.18 29.14 0.84
CA ARG A 16 -8.32 29.19 -0.08
C ARG A 16 -9.38 28.16 0.29
N PHE A 17 -10.64 28.61 0.32
CA PHE A 17 -11.82 27.80 0.64
C PHE A 17 -12.58 27.33 -0.61
N GLY A 18 -12.03 27.56 -1.81
CA GLY A 18 -12.63 27.10 -3.06
C GLY A 18 -12.35 25.62 -3.29
N VAL A 19 -13.40 24.83 -3.52
CA VAL A 19 -13.25 23.46 -4.03
C VAL A 19 -12.78 23.56 -5.48
N TYR A 20 -11.51 23.23 -5.71
CA TYR A 20 -10.95 23.21 -7.06
C TYR A 20 -11.52 22.03 -7.85
N LYS A 21 -12.11 22.33 -9.02
CA LYS A 21 -12.65 21.40 -10.03
C LYS A 21 -13.48 20.24 -9.44
N SER A 22 -14.71 20.53 -9.01
CA SER A 22 -15.57 19.61 -8.25
C SER A 22 -16.10 18.38 -9.00
N SER A 23 -15.88 18.26 -10.31
CA SER A 23 -16.39 17.17 -11.15
C SER A 23 -15.37 16.08 -11.49
N GLN A 24 -14.05 16.34 -11.38
CA GLN A 24 -12.99 15.38 -11.74
C GLN A 24 -12.21 14.93 -10.49
N GLY A 25 -11.81 13.65 -10.42
CA GLY A 25 -11.01 13.10 -9.33
C GLY A 25 -11.72 12.98 -7.97
N ARG A 26 -13.06 13.02 -7.93
CA ARG A 26 -13.83 12.99 -6.68
C ARG A 26 -13.60 11.69 -5.90
N MET A 27 -13.63 10.54 -6.58
CA MET A 27 -13.42 9.24 -5.95
C MET A 27 -12.00 9.13 -5.40
N VAL A 28 -10.98 9.44 -6.20
CA VAL A 28 -9.58 9.36 -5.77
C VAL A 28 -9.31 10.25 -4.56
N ARG A 29 -9.82 11.49 -4.55
CA ARG A 29 -9.69 12.41 -3.42
C ARG A 29 -10.36 11.87 -2.14
N GLN A 30 -11.57 11.34 -2.25
CA GLN A 30 -12.25 10.72 -1.11
C GLN A 30 -11.48 9.51 -0.59
N PHE A 31 -10.99 8.64 -1.47
CA PHE A 31 -10.18 7.47 -1.07
C PHE A 31 -8.87 7.87 -0.39
N THR A 32 -8.14 8.87 -0.92
CA THR A 32 -6.91 9.35 -0.29
C THR A 32 -7.19 9.96 1.09
N PHE A 33 -8.28 10.73 1.22
CA PHE A 33 -8.71 11.26 2.51
C PHE A 33 -9.02 10.13 3.51
N PHE A 34 -9.86 9.16 3.12
CA PHE A 34 -10.19 8.02 3.99
C PHE A 34 -8.95 7.20 4.37
N ALA A 35 -8.04 6.95 3.44
CA ALA A 35 -6.80 6.23 3.71
C ALA A 35 -5.96 6.94 4.79
N ILE A 36 -5.76 8.25 4.66
CA ILE A 36 -5.02 9.05 5.65
C ILE A 36 -5.71 9.03 7.01
N VAL A 37 -7.03 9.19 7.05
CA VAL A 37 -7.82 9.21 8.29
C VAL A 37 -7.79 7.85 8.99
N VAL A 38 -7.87 6.75 8.25
CA VAL A 38 -7.79 5.38 8.80
C VAL A 38 -6.41 5.10 9.36
N ILE A 39 -5.34 5.47 8.64
CA ILE A 39 -3.96 5.32 9.13
C ILE A 39 -3.75 6.16 10.40
N ALA A 40 -4.24 7.41 10.41
CA ALA A 40 -4.18 8.28 11.58
C ALA A 40 -4.97 7.70 12.76
N ALA A 41 -6.14 7.11 12.50
CA ALA A 41 -6.95 6.44 13.53
C ALA A 41 -6.17 5.27 14.14
N PHE A 42 -5.59 4.42 13.31
CA PHE A 42 -4.77 3.30 13.76
C PHE A 42 -3.59 3.76 14.61
N GLY A 43 -2.86 4.81 14.18
CA GLY A 43 -1.78 5.42 14.96
C GLY A 43 -2.23 6.01 16.31
N CYS A 44 -3.44 6.58 16.36
CA CYS A 44 -3.99 7.10 17.62
C CYS A 44 -4.41 5.96 18.56
N LEU A 45 -4.95 4.86 18.03
CA LEU A 45 -5.31 3.67 18.81
C LEU A 45 -4.07 2.97 19.38
N THR A 46 -2.99 2.86 18.59
CA THR A 46 -1.73 2.28 19.06
C THR A 46 -1.08 3.15 20.13
N LEU A 47 -1.12 4.48 19.97
CA LEU A 47 -0.64 5.44 20.98
C LEU A 47 -1.44 5.35 22.30
N ALA A 48 -2.77 5.27 22.22
CA ALA A 48 -3.67 5.18 23.36
C ALA A 48 -3.50 3.89 24.17
N ASN A 49 -3.23 2.77 23.50
CA ASN A 49 -3.12 1.45 24.13
C ASN A 49 -1.67 1.07 24.50
N GLY A 50 -0.67 1.66 23.85
CA GLY A 50 0.74 1.45 24.16
C GLY A 50 1.24 2.43 25.23
N MET A 51 1.79 3.57 24.79
CA MET A 51 2.50 4.51 25.66
C MET A 51 1.60 5.20 26.70
N LEU A 52 0.33 5.46 26.36
CA LEU A 52 -0.62 6.14 27.27
C LEU A 52 -1.50 5.16 28.07
N GLY A 53 -1.20 3.86 28.01
CA GLY A 53 -2.02 2.81 28.63
C GLY A 53 -2.13 2.90 30.16
N THR A 54 -1.09 3.38 30.83
CA THR A 54 -1.01 3.56 32.31
C THR A 54 -1.40 4.95 32.79
N SER A 55 -1.70 5.88 31.88
CA SER A 55 -2.05 7.28 32.20
C SER A 55 -3.53 7.44 32.56
N ALA A 56 -3.89 8.59 33.14
CA ALA A 56 -5.28 8.92 33.45
C ALA A 56 -6.19 8.82 32.22
N LYS A 57 -7.43 8.32 32.41
CA LYS A 57 -8.41 8.09 31.32
C LYS A 57 -8.60 9.31 30.42
N ALA A 58 -8.59 10.51 31.00
CA ALA A 58 -8.72 11.78 30.27
C ALA A 58 -7.56 12.01 29.27
N VAL A 59 -6.33 11.67 29.64
CA VAL A 59 -5.14 11.83 28.78
C VAL A 59 -5.08 10.71 27.74
N ARG A 60 -5.42 9.48 28.13
CA ARG A 60 -5.43 8.30 27.24
C ARG A 60 -6.37 8.46 26.04
N ILE A 61 -7.50 9.15 26.21
CA ILE A 61 -8.51 9.33 25.16
C ILE A 61 -8.42 10.73 24.55
N GLY A 62 -8.22 11.77 25.38
CA GLY A 62 -8.22 13.16 24.94
C GLY A 62 -7.08 13.50 24.00
N VAL A 63 -5.84 13.07 24.31
CA VAL A 63 -4.67 13.41 23.48
C VAL A 63 -4.75 12.73 22.11
N PRO A 64 -5.00 11.41 21.99
CA PRO A 64 -5.14 10.77 20.68
C PRO A 64 -6.34 11.29 19.88
N ALA A 65 -7.47 11.62 20.52
CA ALA A 65 -8.62 12.18 19.83
C ALA A 65 -8.33 13.57 19.23
N LEU A 66 -7.62 14.43 19.95
CA LEU A 66 -7.20 15.74 19.43
C LEU A 66 -6.21 15.59 18.26
N ILE A 67 -5.23 14.70 18.38
CA ILE A 67 -4.28 14.40 17.30
C ILE A 67 -5.03 13.89 16.06
N TRP A 68 -6.01 13.01 16.25
CA TRP A 68 -6.82 12.49 15.16
C TRP A 68 -7.66 13.57 14.48
N ALA A 69 -8.27 14.48 15.25
CA ALA A 69 -9.04 15.60 14.70
C ALA A 69 -8.15 16.57 13.89
N VAL A 70 -6.98 16.92 14.42
CA VAL A 70 -6.00 17.78 13.72
C VAL A 70 -5.49 17.09 12.45
N SER A 71 -5.15 15.81 12.53
CA SER A 71 -4.72 15.02 11.36
C SER A 71 -5.80 14.97 10.28
N SER A 72 -7.06 14.73 10.68
CA SER A 72 -8.21 14.71 9.76
C SER A 72 -8.43 16.07 9.10
N TRP A 73 -8.27 17.17 9.85
CA TRP A 73 -8.34 18.52 9.29
C TRP A 73 -7.23 18.79 8.27
N ILE A 74 -5.98 18.45 8.61
CA ILE A 74 -4.83 18.60 7.71
C ILE A 74 -5.03 17.75 6.44
N ALA A 75 -5.51 16.51 6.59
CA ALA A 75 -5.80 15.61 5.47
C ALA A 75 -6.85 16.21 4.52
N PHE A 76 -7.95 16.76 5.08
CA PHE A 76 -8.98 17.44 4.28
C PHE A 76 -8.42 18.63 3.51
N ARG A 77 -7.56 19.44 4.14
CA ARG A 77 -6.92 20.58 3.48
C ARG A 77 -5.95 20.12 2.40
N ALA A 78 -5.05 19.18 2.69
CA ALA A 78 -4.05 18.67 1.76
C ALA A 78 -4.67 18.08 0.49
N VAL A 79 -5.76 17.32 0.62
CA VAL A 79 -6.49 16.70 -0.51
C VAL A 79 -7.24 17.74 -1.36
N ASN A 80 -7.54 18.92 -0.83
CA ASN A 80 -8.23 19.99 -1.55
C ASN A 80 -7.29 21.05 -2.15
N ILE A 81 -5.96 20.90 -2.01
CA ILE A 81 -4.99 21.78 -2.67
C ILE A 81 -5.00 21.51 -4.17
N PRO A 82 -5.07 22.56 -5.04
CA PRO A 82 -5.19 22.38 -6.50
C PRO A 82 -4.06 21.53 -7.09
N LYS A 83 -2.80 21.76 -6.67
CA LYS A 83 -1.64 20.98 -7.14
C LYS A 83 -1.75 19.48 -6.86
N PHE A 84 -2.23 19.12 -5.66
CA PHE A 84 -2.35 17.71 -5.27
C PHE A 84 -3.57 17.07 -5.94
N ALA A 85 -4.67 17.81 -6.07
CA ALA A 85 -5.83 17.35 -6.81
C ALA A 85 -5.51 17.08 -8.29
N ASP A 86 -4.77 17.99 -8.95
CA ASP A 86 -4.33 17.80 -10.34
C ASP A 86 -3.40 16.59 -10.49
N PHE A 87 -2.52 16.35 -9.51
CA PHE A 87 -1.69 15.14 -9.47
C PHE A 87 -2.55 13.87 -9.36
N LEU A 88 -3.51 13.82 -8.43
CA LEU A 88 -4.40 12.66 -8.28
C LEU A 88 -5.22 12.37 -9.54
N VAL A 89 -5.73 13.42 -10.20
CA VAL A 89 -6.45 13.28 -11.48
C VAL A 89 -5.53 12.76 -12.58
N SER A 90 -4.27 13.23 -12.63
CA SER A 90 -3.31 12.70 -13.59
C SER A 90 -3.02 11.21 -13.37
N VAL A 91 -2.84 10.78 -12.12
CA VAL A 91 -2.64 9.36 -11.76
C VAL A 91 -3.86 8.53 -12.11
N GLU A 92 -5.07 9.03 -11.84
CA GLU A 92 -6.33 8.37 -12.25
C GLU A 92 -6.35 8.14 -13.76
N SER A 93 -6.03 9.17 -14.55
CA SER A 93 -6.00 9.07 -16.02
C SER A 93 -4.91 8.15 -16.55
N GLU A 94 -3.79 7.97 -15.82
CA GLU A 94 -2.76 7.00 -16.19
C GLU A 94 -3.19 5.57 -15.80
N LEU A 95 -3.87 5.40 -14.66
CA LEU A 95 -4.41 4.11 -14.25
C LEU A 95 -5.52 3.62 -15.19
N GLU A 96 -6.33 4.52 -15.76
CA GLU A 96 -7.33 4.18 -16.77
C GLU A 96 -6.71 3.62 -18.06
N LYS A 97 -5.45 3.97 -18.37
CA LYS A 97 -4.74 3.41 -19.53
C LYS A 97 -4.20 2.00 -19.26
N VAL A 98 -4.10 1.58 -17.99
CA VAL A 98 -3.62 0.25 -17.63
C VAL A 98 -4.70 -0.77 -17.93
N THR A 99 -4.47 -1.60 -18.94
CA THR A 99 -5.34 -2.72 -19.28
C THR A 99 -5.09 -3.86 -18.28
N TRP A 100 -5.94 -3.97 -17.26
CA TRP A 100 -5.86 -5.08 -16.31
C TRP A 100 -6.28 -6.40 -16.97
N PRO A 101 -5.52 -7.49 -16.75
CA PRO A 101 -5.86 -8.80 -17.32
C PRO A 101 -7.18 -9.30 -16.77
N SER A 102 -7.89 -10.10 -17.57
CA SER A 102 -9.16 -10.69 -17.14
C SER A 102 -8.93 -11.71 -16.02
N ARG A 103 -9.95 -11.94 -15.17
CA ARG A 103 -9.84 -12.94 -14.08
C ARG A 103 -9.46 -14.33 -14.60
N HIS A 104 -9.95 -14.70 -15.79
CA HIS A 104 -9.63 -15.97 -16.43
C HIS A 104 -8.15 -16.05 -16.83
N GLU A 105 -7.60 -14.98 -17.40
CA GLU A 105 -6.20 -14.91 -17.82
C GLU A 105 -5.25 -15.03 -16.61
N VAL A 106 -5.55 -14.35 -15.50
CA VAL A 106 -4.76 -14.46 -14.27
C VAL A 106 -4.77 -15.89 -13.72
N ILE A 107 -5.94 -16.55 -13.73
CA ILE A 107 -6.07 -17.94 -13.27
C ILE A 107 -5.28 -18.87 -14.19
N GLN A 108 -5.40 -18.72 -15.51
CA GLN A 108 -4.69 -19.55 -16.47
C GLN A 108 -3.16 -19.40 -16.32
N ALA A 109 -2.67 -18.16 -16.22
CA ALA A 109 -1.25 -17.89 -15.99
C ALA A 109 -0.76 -18.52 -14.67
N THR A 110 -1.54 -18.40 -13.60
CA THR A 110 -1.20 -18.99 -12.29
C THR A 110 -1.18 -20.52 -12.34
N ILE A 111 -2.14 -21.16 -13.02
CA ILE A 111 -2.20 -22.62 -13.17
C ILE A 111 -0.96 -23.13 -13.91
N VAL A 112 -0.56 -22.46 -15.00
CA VAL A 112 0.64 -22.84 -15.77
C VAL A 112 1.88 -22.79 -14.89
N VAL A 113 2.04 -21.72 -14.10
CA VAL A 113 3.17 -21.59 -13.16
C VAL A 113 3.14 -22.68 -12.08
N LEU A 114 1.97 -22.95 -11.49
CA LEU A 114 1.83 -24.01 -10.49
C LEU A 114 2.19 -25.39 -11.04
N VAL A 115 1.72 -25.71 -12.25
CA VAL A 115 2.06 -26.98 -12.93
C VAL A 115 3.56 -27.05 -13.23
N ALA A 116 4.16 -25.97 -13.70
CA ALA A 116 5.60 -25.92 -13.97
C ALA A 116 6.44 -26.11 -12.68
N MET A 117 6.09 -25.42 -11.59
CA MET A 117 6.76 -25.56 -10.30
C MET A 117 6.57 -26.95 -9.70
N PHE A 118 5.36 -27.51 -9.81
CA PHE A 118 5.08 -28.88 -9.33
C PHE A 118 5.85 -29.93 -10.14
N SER A 119 5.85 -29.82 -11.47
CA SER A 119 6.59 -30.74 -12.34
C SER A 119 8.09 -30.69 -12.07
N LEU A 120 8.64 -29.49 -11.86
CA LEU A 120 10.05 -29.32 -11.50
C LEU A 120 10.35 -29.91 -10.12
N GLY A 121 9.45 -29.72 -9.14
CA GLY A 121 9.57 -30.34 -7.82
C GLY A 121 9.58 -31.87 -7.86
N VAL A 122 8.67 -32.46 -8.65
CA VAL A 122 8.65 -33.93 -8.85
C VAL A 122 9.92 -34.41 -9.54
N PHE A 123 10.40 -33.69 -10.56
CA PHE A 123 11.65 -34.04 -11.24
C PHE A 123 12.84 -34.05 -10.27
N LEU A 124 13.00 -33.00 -9.46
CA LEU A 124 14.06 -32.94 -8.45
C LEU A 124 13.93 -34.07 -7.43
N PHE A 125 12.72 -34.33 -6.94
CA PHE A 125 12.48 -35.44 -5.99
C PHE A 125 12.88 -36.81 -6.56
N LEU A 126 12.59 -37.07 -7.84
CA LEU A 126 13.00 -38.32 -8.49
C LEU A 126 14.52 -38.43 -8.61
N ILE A 127 15.20 -37.31 -8.93
CA ILE A 127 16.66 -37.26 -8.99
C ILE A 127 17.26 -37.48 -7.60
N ASP A 128 16.71 -36.86 -6.54
CA ASP A 128 17.13 -37.07 -5.15
C ASP A 128 16.98 -38.53 -4.72
N LEU A 129 15.87 -39.18 -5.12
CA LEU A 129 15.63 -40.59 -4.84
C LEU A 129 16.63 -41.50 -5.58
N LEU A 130 16.92 -41.18 -6.85
CA LEU A 130 17.91 -41.90 -7.64
C LEU A 130 19.30 -41.76 -7.01
N TRP A 131 19.72 -40.55 -6.64
CA TRP A 131 20.99 -40.32 -5.95
C TRP A 131 21.07 -41.07 -4.63
N THR A 132 20.00 -41.06 -3.83
CA THR A 132 19.94 -41.80 -2.56
C THR A 132 20.11 -43.30 -2.79
N TRP A 133 19.42 -43.86 -3.79
CA TRP A 133 19.53 -45.28 -4.13
C TRP A 133 20.94 -45.63 -4.66
N LEU A 134 21.50 -44.79 -5.52
CA LEU A 134 22.84 -44.98 -6.07
C LEU A 134 23.92 -44.94 -4.98
N PHE A 135 23.84 -43.98 -4.04
CA PHE A 135 24.79 -43.88 -2.92
C PHE A 135 24.65 -45.05 -1.93
N SER A 136 23.43 -45.55 -1.72
CA SER A 136 23.21 -46.77 -0.94
C SER A 136 23.81 -47.99 -1.63
N PHE A 137 23.65 -48.13 -2.95
CA PHE A 137 24.20 -49.24 -3.72
C PHE A 137 25.75 -49.24 -3.76
N ILE A 138 26.36 -48.06 -3.84
CA ILE A 138 27.83 -47.90 -3.79
C ILE A 138 28.39 -48.14 -2.37
N GLY A 139 27.54 -48.32 -1.35
CA GLY A 139 27.94 -48.60 0.03
C GLY A 139 28.50 -47.38 0.78
N PHE A 140 28.31 -46.16 0.23
CA PHE A 140 28.81 -44.93 0.86
C PHE A 140 28.01 -44.55 2.12
N THR A 141 26.76 -45.01 2.24
CA THR A 141 25.89 -44.71 3.39
C THR A 141 26.21 -45.51 4.66
N GLU A 142 27.19 -46.43 4.63
CA GLU A 142 27.69 -47.11 5.83
C GLU A 142 28.81 -46.34 6.57
N TYR A 143 29.15 -45.11 6.18
CA TYR A 143 29.98 -44.24 7.04
C TYR A 143 29.14 -43.56 8.14
N LYS A 144 28.71 -44.39 9.09
CA LYS A 144 28.62 -44.13 10.54
C LYS A 144 28.28 -42.69 10.97
N SER A 145 27.01 -42.43 11.26
CA SER A 145 26.44 -42.21 12.60
C SER A 145 24.99 -41.73 12.54
#